data_AF-A0AAV5T4G0-F1
#
_entry.id   AF-A0AAV5T4G0-F1
#
_cell.length_a   1.000
_cell.length_b   1.000
_cell.length_c   1.000
_cell.angle_alpha   90.00
_cell.angle_beta   90.00
_cell.angle_gamma   90.00
#
_symmetry.space_group_name_H-M   'P 1'
#
loop_
_entity.id
_entity.type
_entity.pdbx_description
1 polymer ?
#
loop_
_entity_poly.entity_id
_entity_poly.type
_entity_poly.pdbx_seq_one_letter_code
_entity_poly.pdbx_strand_id
1 'polypeptide(L)' 'IGTGVPINFATEHFHPPTPVSIPINGFGNGHRIRIVGVPTENAHRFWVNLNTPTDTAFHFNPRFDEKCVVRN' A
#
# COMPACT_ATOMS: atom_id res chain seq x y z
N ILE A 1 -26.92 24.24 -1.48
CA ILE A 1 -25.95 24.08 -2.58
C ILE A 1 -24.57 23.91 -1.98
N GLY A 2 -24.17 22.65 -1.76
CA GLY A 2 -22.92 22.32 -1.06
C GLY A 2 -21.72 22.71 -1.91
N THR A 3 -20.82 23.49 -1.32
CA THR A 3 -19.51 23.80 -1.90
C THR A 3 -18.71 22.50 -1.94
N GLY A 4 -18.77 21.81 -3.07
CA GLY A 4 -17.91 20.66 -3.35
C GLY A 4 -16.47 21.12 -3.35
N VAL A 5 -15.83 21.08 -2.18
CA VAL A 5 -14.38 21.18 -2.07
C VAL A 5 -13.82 20.06 -2.94
N PRO A 6 -13.00 20.35 -3.96
CA PRO A 6 -12.36 19.32 -4.73
C PRO A 6 -11.50 18.50 -3.78
N ILE A 7 -11.95 17.28 -3.48
CA ILE A 7 -11.10 16.28 -2.86
C ILE A 7 -10.06 15.91 -3.91
N ASN A 8 -8.85 16.42 -3.74
CA ASN A 8 -7.71 15.98 -4.53
C ASN A 8 -7.49 14.51 -4.18
N PHE A 9 -7.86 13.61 -5.09
CA PHE A 9 -7.48 12.21 -4.93
C PHE A 9 -5.95 12.19 -4.97
N ALA A 10 -5.36 11.66 -3.90
CA ALA A 10 -3.93 11.45 -3.80
C ALA A 10 -3.37 10.91 -5.13
N THR A 11 -2.14 11.30 -5.49
CA THR A 11 -1.45 10.87 -6.71
C THR A 11 -1.70 9.38 -6.98
N GLU A 12 -2.41 9.09 -8.07
CA GLU A 12 -2.72 7.72 -8.48
C GLU A 12 -1.69 7.25 -9.51
N HIS A 13 -1.15 6.05 -9.31
CA HIS A 13 -0.17 5.44 -10.20
C HIS A 13 -0.77 4.18 -10.83
N PHE A 14 -0.81 4.13 -12.16
CA PHE A 14 -1.33 2.99 -12.91
C PHE A 14 -0.19 2.12 -13.44
N HIS A 15 -0.36 0.80 -13.30
CA HIS A 15 0.58 -0.22 -13.77
C HIS A 15 2.06 -0.01 -13.37
N PRO A 16 2.38 0.37 -12.12
CA PRO A 16 3.76 0.49 -11.71
C PRO A 16 4.44 -0.90 -11.74
N PRO A 17 5.70 -1.02 -12.20
CA PRO A 17 6.41 -2.29 -12.19
C PRO A 17 6.74 -2.72 -10.76
N THR A 18 6.74 -4.03 -10.49
CA THR A 18 7.19 -4.58 -9.20
C THR A 18 8.72 -4.73 -9.21
N PRO A 19 9.46 -4.29 -8.17
CA PRO A 19 8.99 -3.71 -6.92
C PRO A 19 8.57 -2.23 -7.04
N VAL A 20 7.47 -1.88 -6.36
CA VAL A 20 6.92 -0.52 -6.34
C VAL A 20 7.45 0.22 -5.11
N SER A 21 7.99 1.43 -5.29
CA SER A 21 8.36 2.34 -4.20
C SER A 21 7.85 3.74 -4.52
N ILE A 22 6.87 4.21 -3.75
CA ILE A 22 6.22 5.51 -3.94
C ILE A 22 6.46 6.34 -2.69
N PRO A 23 7.12 7.51 -2.79
CA PRO A 23 7.27 8.41 -1.66
C PRO A 23 5.90 9.00 -1.28
N ILE A 24 5.55 8.90 0.00
CA ILE A 24 4.36 9.55 0.56
C ILE A 24 4.78 10.64 1.54
N ASN A 25 4.13 11.80 1.46
CA ASN A 25 4.41 12.91 2.38
C ASN A 25 3.60 12.74 3.68
N GLY A 26 4.10 11.88 4.56
CA GLY A 26 3.44 11.53 5.82
C GLY A 26 2.24 10.58 5.65
N PHE A 27 1.78 10.00 6.76
CA PHE A 27 0.61 9.12 6.80
C PHE A 27 -0.05 9.16 8.19
N GLY A 28 -0.83 10.22 8.44
CA GLY A 28 -1.49 10.45 9.72
C GLY A 28 -3.00 10.14 9.71
N ASN A 29 -3.70 10.56 10.76
CA ASN A 29 -5.15 10.36 10.93
C ASN A 29 -5.94 10.80 9.68
N GLY A 30 -6.83 9.92 9.21
CA GLY A 30 -7.71 10.19 8.07
C GLY A 30 -7.11 9.87 6.68
N HIS A 31 -5.79 9.68 6.57
CA HIS A 31 -5.16 9.28 5.30
C HIS A 31 -5.51 7.85 4.92
N ARG A 32 -5.50 7.57 3.62
CA ARG A 32 -5.84 6.26 3.06
C ARG A 32 -4.91 5.92 1.91
N ILE A 33 -4.51 4.66 1.85
CA ILE A 33 -3.83 4.07 0.71
C ILE A 33 -4.73 2.97 0.16
N ARG A 34 -4.95 2.96 -1.16
CA ARG A 34 -5.67 1.91 -1.87
C ARG A 34 -4.71 1.25 -2.85
N ILE A 35 -4.52 -0.06 -2.71
CA ILE A 35 -3.72 -0.86 -3.63
C ILE A 35 -4.66 -1.83 -4.34
N VAL A 36 -4.61 -1.83 -5.67
CA VAL A 36 -5.34 -2.77 -6.52
C VAL A 36 -4.31 -3.53 -7.33
N GLY A 37 -4.31 -4.86 -7.20
CA GLY A 37 -3.38 -5.72 -7.90
C GLY A 37 -3.78 -7.19 -7.75
N VAL A 38 -3.12 -8.03 -8.53
CA VAL A 38 -3.32 -9.48 -8.53
C VAL A 38 -1.97 -10.12 -8.19
N PRO A 39 -1.89 -11.02 -7.18
CA PRO A 39 -0.69 -11.81 -6.96
C PRO A 39 -0.31 -12.57 -8.24
N THR A 40 0.98 -12.63 -8.56
CA THR A 40 1.43 -13.38 -9.73
C THR A 40 1.14 -14.87 -9.56
N GLU A 41 0.97 -15.57 -10.68
CA GLU A 41 0.83 -17.02 -10.68
C GLU A 41 2.05 -17.66 -9.95
N ASN A 42 1.79 -18.65 -9.11
CA ASN A 42 2.79 -19.33 -8.28
C ASN A 42 3.54 -18.45 -7.26
N ALA A 43 3.06 -17.23 -6.96
CA ALA A 43 3.61 -16.46 -5.86
C ALA A 43 3.43 -17.20 -4.54
N HIS A 44 4.52 -17.34 -3.78
CA HIS A 44 4.43 -17.84 -2.40
C HIS A 44 3.99 -16.72 -1.44
N ARG A 45 4.47 -15.49 -1.68
CA ARG A 45 4.29 -14.35 -0.77
C ARG A 45 4.35 -13.04 -1.54
N PHE A 46 3.73 -12.00 -0.99
CA PHE A 46 4.04 -10.62 -1.31
C PHE A 46 3.97 -9.78 -0.03
N TRP A 47 4.47 -8.55 -0.06
CA TRP A 47 4.33 -7.66 1.08
C TRP A 47 4.12 -6.21 0.66
N VAL A 48 3.51 -5.45 1.57
CA VAL A 48 3.35 -4.01 1.50
C VAL A 48 3.93 -3.45 2.80
N ASN A 49 4.90 -2.54 2.67
CA ASN A 49 5.49 -1.85 3.81
C ASN A 49 5.09 -0.38 3.79
N LEU A 50 4.68 0.14 4.95
CA LEU A 50 4.68 1.57 5.23
C LEU A 50 5.95 1.87 6.01
N ASN A 51 6.91 2.50 5.33
CA ASN A 51 8.20 2.83 5.92
C ASN A 51 8.24 4.29 6.37
N THR A 52 8.88 4.53 7.50
CA THR A 52 9.40 5.84 7.88
C THR A 52 10.85 5.96 7.36
N PRO A 53 11.52 7.11 7.54
CA PRO A 53 12.94 7.23 7.22
C PRO A 53 13.84 6.25 8.00
N THR A 54 13.38 5.69 9.12
CA THR A 54 14.21 4.91 10.05
C THR A 54 13.73 3.49 10.29
N ASP A 55 12.46 3.17 10.04
CA ASP A 55 11.89 1.85 10.32
C ASP A 55 10.69 1.49 9.40
N THR A 56 10.17 0.27 9.56
CA THR A 56 8.89 -0.15 8.98
C THR A 56 7.81 -0.01 10.03
N ALA A 57 6.96 1.00 9.90
CA ALA A 57 5.85 1.25 10.80
C ALA A 57 4.72 0.21 10.65
N PHE A 58 4.60 -0.39 9.46
CA PHE A 58 3.65 -1.47 9.21
C PHE A 58 4.11 -2.38 8.07
N HIS A 59 4.23 -3.67 8.34
CA HIS A 59 4.52 -4.72 7.39
C HIS A 59 3.28 -5.60 7.20
N PHE A 60 2.69 -5.59 6.00
CA PHE A 60 1.61 -6.49 5.62
C PHE A 60 2.14 -7.57 4.69
N ASN A 61 2.10 -8.84 5.10
CA ASN A 61 2.70 -9.94 4.35
C ASN A 61 1.78 -11.16 4.25
N PRO A 62 0.92 -11.23 3.22
CA PRO A 62 0.22 -12.45 2.86
C PRO A 62 1.21 -13.54 2.42
N ARG A 63 1.04 -14.73 3.01
CA ARG A 63 1.84 -15.92 2.77
C ARG A 63 0.92 -17.04 2.32
N PHE A 64 0.92 -17.32 1.02
CA PHE A 64 0.05 -18.33 0.40
C PHE A 64 0.50 -19.74 0.76
N ASP A 65 1.81 -19.94 0.90
CA ASP A 65 2.43 -21.18 1.36
C ASP A 65 2.09 -21.52 2.82
N GLU A 66 1.97 -20.51 3.68
CA GLU A 66 1.61 -20.66 5.10
C GLU A 66 0.12 -20.47 5.38
N LYS A 67 -0.67 -20.13 4.36
CA LYS A 67 -2.12 -19.82 4.45
C LYS A 67 -2.45 -18.78 5.52
N CYS A 68 -1.61 -17.76 5.67
CA CYS A 68 -1.77 -16.74 6.68
C CYS A 68 -1.42 -15.35 6.17
N VAL A 69 -1.77 -14.34 6.97
CA VAL A 69 -1.29 -12.98 6.77
C VAL A 69 -0.51 -12.59 8.02
N VAL A 70 0.78 -12.35 7.85
CA VAL A 70 1.63 -11.81 8.90
C VAL A 70 1.54 -10.28 8.89
N ARG A 71 1.41 -9.70 10.07
CA ARG A 71 1.47 -8.26 10.31
C ARG A 71 2.49 -8.01 11.40
N ASN A 72 3.45 -7.12 11.16
CA ASN A 72 4.48 -6.71 12.12
C ASN A 72 4.70 -5.21 12.03
#